data_AF-A0A931QY65-F1
#
_entry.id   AF-A0A931QY65-F1
#
_cell.length_a   1.000
_cell.length_b   1.000
_cell.length_c   1.000
_cell.angle_alpha   90.00
_cell.angle_beta   90.00
_cell.angle_gamma   90.00
#
_symmetry.space_group_name_H-M   'P 1'
#
loop_
_entity.id
_entity.type
_entity.pdbx_description
1 polymer ?
#
loop_
_entity_poly.entity_id
_entity_poly.type
_entity_poly.pdbx_seq_one_letter_code
_entity_poly.pdbx_strand_id
1 'polypeptide(L)' 'IVPDMPKTRSGKIMRRVLAAISNHQDPGDVSTLANPEVVDRIKELVK' A
#
# COMPACT_ATOMS: atom_id res chain seq x y z
N ILE A 1 -4.21 15.84 5.79
CA ILE A 1 -2.95 15.24 5.28
C ILE A 1 -3.28 13.82 4.89
N VAL A 2 -3.13 13.45 3.62
CA VAL A 2 -3.38 12.06 3.18
C VAL A 2 -2.20 11.22 3.69
N PRO A 3 -2.44 10.13 4.46
CA PRO A 3 -1.37 9.23 4.86
C PRO A 3 -0.70 8.68 3.61
N ASP A 4 0.60 8.44 3.71
CA ASP A 4 1.46 8.16 2.57
C ASP A 4 0.86 7.09 1.65
N MET A 5 0.96 7.27 0.33
CA MET A 5 0.49 6.27 -0.63
C MET A 5 1.54 5.16 -0.79
N PRO A 6 1.13 3.93 -1.15
CA PRO A 6 2.10 2.86 -1.40
C PRO A 6 2.89 3.19 -2.65
N LYS A 7 4.12 3.66 -2.46
CA LYS A 7 5.06 4.04 -3.51
C LYS A 7 6.30 3.14 -3.49
N THR A 8 6.83 2.83 -4.66
CA THR A 8 8.12 2.16 -4.81
C THR A 8 9.27 3.09 -4.39
N ARG A 9 10.48 2.54 -4.22
CA ARG A 9 11.71 3.33 -4.04
C ARG A 9 12.00 4.33 -5.17
N SER A 10 11.41 4.12 -6.35
CA SER A 10 11.47 5.03 -7.50
C SER A 10 10.31 6.04 -7.56
N GLY A 11 9.44 6.07 -6.55
CA GLY A 11 8.34 7.03 -6.42
C GLY A 11 7.07 6.68 -7.20
N LYS A 12 7.02 5.53 -7.90
CA LYS A 12 5.81 5.09 -8.61
C LYS A 12 4.79 4.52 -7.63
N ILE A 13 3.51 4.84 -7.83
CA ILE A 13 2.42 4.32 -6.99
C ILE A 13 2.12 2.87 -7.36
N MET A 14 2.14 1.97 -6.38
CA MET A 14 1.77 0.56 -6.55
C MET A 14 0.26 0.38 -6.38
N ARG A 15 -0.51 0.69 -7.44
CA ARG A 15 -1.98 0.58 -7.44
C ARG A 15 -2.50 -0.83 -7.13
N ARG A 16 -1.72 -1.87 -7.44
CA ARG A 16 -2.03 -3.27 -7.11
C ARG A 16 -2.27 -3.47 -5.62
N VAL A 17 -1.48 -2.82 -4.77
CA VAL A 17 -1.60 -2.89 -3.31
C VAL A 17 -2.92 -2.25 -2.87
N LEU A 18 -3.24 -1.07 -3.40
CA LEU A 18 -4.51 -0.39 -3.12
C LEU A 18 -5.73 -1.23 -3.55
N ALA A 19 -5.67 -1.85 -4.73
CA ALA A 19 -6.72 -2.72 -5.22
C ALA A 19 -6.89 -3.97 -4.33
N ALA A 20 -5.79 -4.60 -3.92
CA ALA A 20 -5.83 -5.76 -3.02
C ALA A 20 -6.46 -5.38 -1.67
N ILE A 21 -6.06 -4.27 -1.05
CA ILE A 21 -6.64 -3.79 0.21
C ILE A 21 -8.14 -3.51 0.04
N SER A 22 -8.54 -2.80 -1.02
CA SER A 22 -9.95 -2.51 -1.30
C SER A 22 -10.78 -3.78 -1.50
N ASN A 23 -10.18 -4.83 -2.06
CA ASN A 23 -10.81 -6.13 -2.27
C ASN A 23 -10.67 -7.07 -1.06
N HIS A 24 -10.10 -6.62 0.06
CA HIS A 24 -9.81 -7.45 1.24
C HIS A 24 -8.95 -8.68 0.91
N GLN A 25 -8.06 -8.55 -0.08
CA GLN A 25 -7.13 -9.56 -0.54
C GLN A 25 -5.69 -9.26 -0.09
N ASP A 26 -4.84 -10.29 -0.11
CA ASP A 26 -3.42 -10.13 0.19
C ASP A 26 -2.70 -9.39 -0.96
N PRO A 27 -2.04 -8.24 -0.70
CA PRO A 27 -1.19 -7.57 -1.68
C PRO A 27 0.09 -8.35 -2.02
N GLY A 28 0.40 -9.48 -1.39
CA GLY A 28 1.58 -10.30 -1.70
C GLY A 28 2.89 -9.56 -1.46
N ASP A 29 3.91 -9.80 -2.32
CA ASP A 29 5.22 -9.16 -2.13
C ASP A 29 5.17 -7.64 -2.32
N VAL A 30 5.57 -6.93 -1.27
CA VAL A 30 5.65 -5.46 -1.18
C VAL A 30 7.05 -4.97 -0.81
N SER A 31 8.07 -5.83 -0.90
CA SER A 31 9.48 -5.51 -0.61
C SER A 31 10.05 -4.35 -1.42
N THR A 32 9.44 -4.04 -2.57
CA THR A 32 9.81 -2.94 -3.45
C THR A 32 9.25 -1.57 -3.03
N LEU A 33 8.32 -1.55 -2.07
CA LEU A 33 7.83 -0.30 -1.48
C LEU A 33 8.97 0.45 -0.77
N ALA A 34 8.95 1.77 -0.90
CA ALA A 34 9.84 2.63 -0.12
C ALA A 34 9.53 2.54 1.38
N ASN A 35 8.25 2.39 1.71
CA ASN A 35 7.77 2.20 3.08
C ASN A 35 6.73 1.06 3.10
N PRO A 36 7.11 -0.17 3.48
CA PRO A 36 6.18 -1.29 3.57
C PRO A 36 5.09 -1.11 4.64
N GLU A 37 5.37 -0.41 5.75
CA GLU A 37 4.43 -0.20 6.86
C GLU A 37 3.18 0.57 6.44
N VAL A 38 3.26 1.31 5.32
CA VAL A 38 2.14 2.05 4.75
C VAL A 38 0.94 1.15 4.43
N VAL A 39 1.18 -0.12 4.12
CA VAL A 39 0.14 -1.09 3.78
C VAL A 39 -0.78 -1.32 4.97
N ASP A 40 -0.21 -1.50 6.15
CA ASP A 40 -0.97 -1.76 7.37
C ASP A 40 -1.73 -0.52 7.81
N ARG A 41 -1.13 0.67 7.70
CA ARG A 41 -1.83 1.94 7.97
C ARG A 41 -3.02 2.15 7.04
N ILE A 42 -2.90 1.81 5.75
CA ILE A 42 -4.02 1.93 4.81
C ILE A 42 -5.12 0.92 5.14
N LYS A 43 -4.79 -0.31 5.55
CA LYS A 43 -5.77 -1.29 6.01
C LYS A 43 -6.55 -0.81 7.24
N GLU A 44 -5.89 -0.15 8.19
CA GLU A 44 -6.55 0.43 9.37
C GLU A 44 -7.53 1.55 9.01
N LEU A 45 -7.23 2.34 7.98
CA LEU A 45 -8.06 3.47 7.54
C LEU A 45 -9.28 3.05 6.72
N VAL A 46 -9.23 1.87 6.11
CA VAL A 46 -10.31 1.32 5.26
C VAL A 46 -11.29 0.44 6.06
N LYS A 47 -10.98 0.15 7.33
CA LYS A 47 -11.94 -0.44 8.27
C LYS A 47 -13.14 0.49 8.51
#